data_AF-A0A0N4XRF0-F1
#
_entry.id   AF-A0A0N4XRF0-F1
#
_cell.length_a   1.000
_cell.length_b   1.000
_cell.length_c   1.000
_cell.angle_alpha   90.00
_cell.angle_beta   90.00
_cell.angle_gamma   90.00
#
_symmetry.space_group_name_H-M   'P 1'
#
loop_
_entity.id
_entity.type
_entity.pdbx_description
1 polymer ?
#
loop_
_entity_poly.entity_id
_entity_poly.type
_entity_poly.pdbx_seq_one_letter_code
_entity_poly.pdbx_strand_id
1 'polypeptide(L)'
;TIVATDPDEGENAVIQFRIFGGADAKLFDLELDDSQPGVVRILTRAMFDYEAKSNKFYMEVQATSGQLSSTVVVRVHVSDVNDNRPVLPDFIVLINRLESEAPITQVGAVPAL
;
A
#
# COMPACT_ATOMS: atom_id res chain seq x y z
N THR A 1 -10.99 -4.95 -1.83
CA THR A 1 -12.36 -5.40 -1.58
C THR A 1 -12.32 -6.78 -0.97
N ILE A 2 -13.20 -7.06 -0.01
CA ILE A 2 -13.40 -8.38 0.61
C ILE A 2 -14.82 -8.82 0.29
N VAL A 3 -14.99 -10.11 0.02
CA VAL A 3 -16.29 -10.73 -0.30
C VAL A 3 -16.55 -11.87 0.67
N ALA A 4 -17.77 -11.96 1.18
CA ALA A 4 -18.27 -13.11 1.92
C ALA A 4 -19.61 -13.54 1.33
N THR A 5 -19.88 -14.84 1.38
CA THR A 5 -21.08 -15.46 0.80
C THR A 5 -21.72 -16.38 1.81
N ASP A 6 -23.05 -16.31 1.95
CA ASP A 6 -23.85 -17.16 2.83
C ASP A 6 -24.92 -17.89 1.98
N PRO A 7 -25.02 -19.24 2.06
CA PRO A 7 -26.02 -20.00 1.32
C PRO A 7 -27.44 -19.98 1.94
N ASP A 8 -27.61 -19.45 3.15
CA ASP A 8 -28.92 -19.39 3.82
C ASP A 8 -29.83 -18.32 3.19
N GLU A 9 -31.14 -18.44 3.39
CA GLU A 9 -32.15 -17.47 2.92
C GLU A 9 -32.77 -16.69 4.10
N GLY A 10 -33.21 -15.45 3.85
CA GLY A 10 -33.87 -14.60 4.84
C GLY A 10 -32.91 -13.80 5.73
N GLU A 11 -33.29 -13.48 6.97
CA GLU A 11 -32.43 -12.73 7.91
C GLU A 11 -31.09 -13.42 8.19
N ASN A 12 -31.05 -14.76 8.09
CA ASN A 12 -29.84 -15.55 8.25
C ASN A 12 -28.88 -15.45 7.05
N ALA A 13 -29.25 -14.73 5.99
CA ALA A 13 -28.37 -14.42 4.86
C ALA A 13 -27.67 -13.06 5.01
N VAL A 14 -28.01 -12.28 6.04
CA VAL A 14 -27.52 -10.91 6.20
C VAL A 14 -26.14 -10.92 6.83
N ILE A 15 -25.12 -10.72 5.99
CA ILE A 15 -23.72 -10.67 6.41
C ILE A 15 -23.36 -9.28 6.93
N GLN A 16 -22.84 -9.23 8.15
CA GLN A 16 -22.29 -8.03 8.77
C GLN A 16 -20.76 -8.10 8.77
N PHE A 17 -20.11 -7.01 8.36
CA PHE A 17 -18.65 -6.90 8.38
C PHE A 17 -18.18 -5.99 9.51
N ARG A 18 -17.04 -6.34 10.11
CA ARG A 18 -16.31 -5.46 11.03
C ARG A 18 -14.82 -5.70 10.98
N ILE A 19 -14.05 -4.68 11.33
CA ILE A 19 -12.65 -4.87 11.70
C ILE A 19 -12.62 -5.46 13.11
N PHE A 20 -12.17 -6.71 13.21
CA PHE A 20 -12.12 -7.46 14.45
C PHE A 20 -10.90 -7.08 15.29
N GLY A 21 -9.75 -6.81 14.63
CA GLY A 21 -8.50 -6.52 15.32
C GLY A 21 -7.30 -6.39 14.38
N GLY A 22 -6.10 -6.60 14.94
CA GLY A 22 -4.80 -6.33 14.31
C GLY A 22 -4.19 -5.01 14.80
N ALA A 23 -2.86 -4.88 14.77
CA ALA A 23 -2.22 -3.69 15.35
C ALA A 23 -2.41 -2.44 14.50
N ASP A 24 -2.67 -2.61 13.21
CA ASP A 24 -2.89 -1.50 12.29
C ASP A 24 -4.38 -1.27 12.00
N ALA A 25 -5.28 -1.98 12.68
CA ALA A 25 -6.73 -1.88 12.52
C ALA A 25 -7.25 -0.43 12.51
N LYS A 26 -6.67 0.41 13.40
CA LYS A 26 -7.03 1.83 13.53
C LYS A 26 -6.73 2.68 12.29
N LEU A 27 -5.87 2.20 11.38
CA LEU A 27 -5.49 2.89 10.14
C LEU A 27 -6.48 2.61 9.00
N PHE A 28 -7.42 1.68 9.20
CA PHE A 28 -8.37 1.24 8.18
C PHE A 28 -9.81 1.44 8.63
N ASP A 29 -10.69 1.55 7.65
CA ASP A 29 -12.14 1.56 7.84
C ASP A 29 -12.78 0.62 6.81
N LEU A 30 -14.06 0.31 7.02
CA LEU A 30 -14.83 -0.52 6.12
C LEU A 30 -16.01 0.27 5.55
N GLU A 31 -16.16 0.21 4.23
CA GLU A 31 -17.30 0.77 3.52
C GLU A 31 -18.09 -0.36 2.89
N LEU A 32 -19.35 -0.50 3.29
CA LEU A 32 -20.28 -1.49 2.75
C LEU A 32 -20.69 -1.08 1.34
N ASP A 33 -20.78 -2.05 0.44
CA ASP A 33 -21.33 -1.81 -0.89
C ASP A 33 -22.85 -2.05 -0.86
N ASP A 34 -23.63 -0.96 -0.81
CA ASP A 34 -25.09 -1.03 -0.80
C ASP A 34 -25.68 -1.71 -2.04
N SER A 35 -24.93 -1.75 -3.15
CA SER A 35 -25.34 -2.40 -4.39
C SER A 35 -25.02 -3.90 -4.43
N GLN A 36 -24.10 -4.36 -3.58
CA GLN A 36 -23.62 -5.74 -3.51
C GLN A 36 -23.53 -6.21 -2.05
N PRO A 37 -24.64 -6.74 -1.49
CA PRO A 37 -24.62 -7.37 -0.17
C PRO A 37 -23.54 -8.45 -0.11
N GLY A 38 -22.80 -8.52 1.01
CA GLY A 38 -21.67 -9.45 1.15
C GLY A 38 -20.34 -8.92 0.59
N VAL A 39 -20.30 -7.68 0.10
CA VAL A 39 -19.07 -7.03 -0.38
C VAL A 39 -18.73 -5.82 0.49
N VAL A 40 -17.46 -5.71 0.89
CA VAL A 40 -16.95 -4.57 1.65
C VAL A 40 -15.65 -4.04 1.06
N ARG A 41 -15.53 -2.72 1.00
CA ARG A 41 -14.34 -1.99 0.56
C ARG A 41 -13.53 -1.59 1.79
N ILE A 42 -12.21 -1.69 1.67
CA ILE A 42 -11.29 -1.24 2.72
C ILE A 42 -10.95 0.21 2.38
N LEU A 43 -11.18 1.09 3.34
CA LEU A 43 -10.76 2.48 3.27
C LEU A 43 -9.55 2.71 4.17
N THR A 44 -8.72 3.66 3.78
CA THR A 44 -7.53 4.06 4.52
C THR A 44 -7.82 5.36 5.27
N ARG A 45 -7.58 5.40 6.59
CA ARG A 45 -7.77 6.60 7.42
C ARG A 45 -6.51 7.45 7.55
N ALA A 46 -5.39 6.96 7.03
CA ALA A 46 -4.09 7.61 7.07
C ALA A 46 -3.47 7.66 5.67
N MET A 47 -2.52 8.58 5.50
CA MET A 47 -1.63 8.58 4.33
C MET A 47 -0.56 7.52 4.52
N PHE A 48 -0.29 6.78 3.45
CA PHE A 48 0.76 5.78 3.40
C PHE A 48 1.87 6.26 2.48
N ASP A 49 3.09 6.12 2.96
CA ASP A 49 4.32 6.53 2.29
C ASP A 49 5.22 5.30 2.21
N TYR A 50 5.76 5.02 1.02
CA TYR A 50 6.54 3.80 0.79
C TYR A 50 7.91 3.88 1.47
N GLU A 51 8.48 5.08 1.52
CA GLU A 51 9.77 5.44 2.12
C GLU A 51 9.70 5.56 3.65
N ALA A 52 8.49 5.51 4.21
CA ALA A 52 8.30 5.50 5.66
C ALA A 52 8.86 4.22 6.30
N LYS A 53 9.04 4.26 7.62
CA LYS A 53 9.56 3.12 8.41
C LYS A 53 8.70 1.85 8.31
N SER A 54 7.45 1.95 7.86
CA SER A 54 6.52 0.83 7.78
C SER A 54 5.68 0.94 6.52
N ASN A 55 5.84 -0.04 5.63
CA ASN A 55 5.10 -0.19 4.38
C ASN A 55 4.24 -1.48 4.35
N LYS A 56 4.17 -2.17 5.48
CA LYS A 56 3.38 -3.40 5.67
C LYS A 56 2.48 -3.22 6.87
N PHE A 57 1.20 -3.48 6.67
CA PHE A 57 0.17 -3.31 7.69
C PHE A 57 -0.70 -4.56 7.78
N TYR A 58 -1.24 -4.81 8.97
CA TYR A 58 -2.08 -5.97 9.23
C TYR A 58 -3.35 -5.62 10.00
N MET A 59 -4.46 -6.21 9.54
CA MET A 59 -5.74 -6.15 10.23
C MET A 59 -6.49 -7.47 10.07
N GLU A 60 -7.49 -7.67 10.91
CA GLU A 60 -8.39 -8.83 10.88
C GLU A 60 -9.79 -8.32 10.59
N VAL A 61 -10.43 -8.89 9.57
CA VAL A 61 -11.80 -8.57 9.19
C VAL A 61 -12.67 -9.79 9.49
N GLN A 62 -13.78 -9.56 10.17
CA GLN A 62 -14.77 -10.58 10.47
C GLN A 62 -16.05 -10.33 9.69
N ALA A 63 -16.55 -11.40 9.07
CA ALA A 63 -17.90 -11.48 8.54
C ALA A 63 -18.75 -12.35 9.47
N THR A 64 -19.94 -11.87 9.84
CA THR A 64 -20.86 -12.58 10.73
C THR A 64 -22.23 -12.67 10.07
N SER A 65 -22.83 -13.86 10.13
CA SER A 65 -24.19 -14.12 9.67
C SER A 65 -24.94 -14.86 10.77
N GLY A 66 -25.84 -14.15 11.45
CA GLY A 66 -26.51 -14.65 12.66
C GLY A 66 -25.51 -15.11 13.74
N GLN A 67 -25.43 -16.42 13.97
CA GLN A 67 -24.53 -17.03 14.97
C GLN A 67 -23.18 -17.49 14.40
N LEU A 68 -23.04 -17.55 13.08
CA LEU A 68 -21.81 -17.99 12.42
C LEU A 68 -20.92 -16.79 12.12
N SER A 69 -19.61 -16.94 12.34
CA SER A 69 -18.65 -15.89 12.00
C SER A 69 -17.38 -16.50 11.39
N SER A 70 -16.76 -15.75 10.50
CA SER A 70 -15.49 -16.07 9.87
C SER A 70 -14.59 -14.85 9.93
N THR A 71 -13.37 -15.05 10.43
CA THR A 71 -12.35 -13.99 10.57
C THR A 71 -11.19 -14.29 9.64
N VAL A 72 -10.75 -13.28 8.89
CA VAL A 72 -9.62 -13.38 7.96
C VAL A 72 -8.58 -12.31 8.26
N VAL A 73 -7.31 -12.68 8.12
CA VAL A 73 -6.19 -11.75 8.22
C VAL A 73 -5.96 -11.07 6.87
N VAL A 74 -5.96 -9.75 6.87
CA VAL A 74 -5.69 -8.90 5.71
C VAL A 74 -4.31 -8.27 5.86
N ARG A 75 -3.46 -8.45 4.85
CA ARG A 75 -2.12 -7.86 4.78
C ARG A 75 -2.10 -6.79 3.70
N VAL A 76 -1.86 -5.55 4.09
CA VAL A 76 -1.77 -4.40 3.18
C VAL A 76 -0.30 -4.06 2.96
N HIS A 77 0.08 -3.93 1.70
CA HIS A 77 1.42 -3.53 1.30
C HIS A 77 1.31 -2.22 0.52
N VAL A 78 2.07 -1.21 0.93
CA VAL A 78 2.17 0.05 0.19
C VAL A 78 3.04 -0.21 -1.03
N SER A 79 2.50 0.10 -2.20
CA SER A 79 3.26 0.04 -3.45
C SER A 79 4.05 1.33 -3.61
N ASP A 80 5.31 1.21 -3.97
CA ASP A 80 6.15 2.31 -4.40
C ASP A 80 5.56 2.98 -5.65
N VAL A 81 5.43 4.30 -5.59
CA VAL A 81 5.17 5.14 -6.76
C VAL A 81 6.38 6.04 -6.85
N ASN A 82 7.08 6.02 -7.98
CA ASN A 82 8.30 6.82 -8.19
C ASN A 82 8.00 8.33 -8.22
N ASP A 83 7.72 8.90 -7.05
CA ASP A 83 7.46 10.32 -6.78
C ASP A 83 8.73 11.05 -6.31
N ASN A 84 9.74 10.30 -5.90
CA ASN A 84 11.08 10.78 -5.63
C ASN A 84 11.86 11.00 -6.92
N ARG A 85 11.73 12.21 -7.48
CA ARG A 85 12.59 12.66 -8.58
C ARG A 85 14.05 12.65 -8.12
N PRO A 86 14.96 12.13 -8.95
CA PRO A 86 16.36 12.04 -8.57
C PRO A 86 16.91 13.43 -8.29
N VAL A 87 17.54 13.60 -7.13
CA VAL A 87 18.16 14.86 -6.73
C VAL A 87 19.65 14.77 -7.00
N LEU A 88 20.16 15.74 -7.74
CA LEU A 88 21.58 15.86 -7.96
C LEU A 88 22.19 16.80 -6.90
N PRO A 89 22.90 16.27 -5.88
CA PRO A 89 23.62 17.13 -4.96
C PRO A 89 24.77 17.83 -5.68
N ASP A 90 25.20 18.99 -5.15
CA ASP A 90 26.37 19.71 -5.68
C ASP A 90 27.59 18.78 -5.73
N PHE A 91 28.20 18.68 -6.91
CA PHE A 91 29.37 17.84 -7.14
C PHE A 91 30.44 18.62 -7.91
N ILE A 92 31.70 18.26 -7.66
CA ILE A 92 32.86 18.85 -8.35
C ILE A 92 33.45 17.78 -9.26
N VAL A 93 33.64 18.11 -10.54
CA VAL A 93 34.40 17.28 -11.48
C VAL A 93 35.82 17.85 -11.55
N LEU A 94 36.79 17.10 -11.02
CA LEU A 94 38.20 17.42 -11.18
C LEU A 94 38.73 16.71 -12.43
N ILE A 95 39.10 17.50 -13.44
CA ILE A 95 39.71 17.00 -14.67
C ILE A 95 41.18 17.43 -14.67
N ASN A 96 42.09 16.46 -14.72
CA ASN A 96 43.49 16.73 -14.97
C ASN A 96 43.81 16.29 -16.41
N ARG A 97 44.23 17.22 -17.27
CA ARG A 97 44.51 16.96 -18.69
C ARG A 97 45.93 17.38 -19.05
N LEU A 98 46.60 16.54 -19.84
CA LEU A 98 47.85 16.90 -20.51
C LEU A 98 47.56 17.58 -21.86
N GLU A 99 48.26 18.68 -22.15
CA GLU A 99 48.04 19.53 -23.33
C GLU A 99 48.16 18.77 -24.68
N SER A 100 48.85 17.62 -24.67
CA SER A 100 49.05 16.75 -25.84
C SER A 100 47.92 15.74 -26.12
N GLU A 101 46.90 15.64 -25.27
CA GLU A 101 45.83 14.65 -25.44
C GLU A 101 44.76 15.11 -26.44
N ALA A 102 44.18 14.17 -27.20
CA ALA A 102 43.06 14.46 -28.09
C ALA A 102 41.84 15.00 -27.30
N PRO A 103 40.94 15.80 -27.92
CA PRO A 103 39.74 16.28 -27.24
C PRO A 103 38.83 15.12 -26.83
N ILE A 104 38.46 15.08 -25.55
CA ILE A 104 37.49 14.13 -25.00
C ILE A 104 36.06 14.59 -25.32
N THR A 105 35.23 13.68 -25.80
CA THR A 105 33.80 13.89 -26.07
C THR A 105 32.90 13.57 -24.87
N GLN A 106 33.41 12.80 -23.89
CA GLN A 106 32.71 12.45 -22.66
C GLN A 106 33.69 12.42 -21.49
N VAL A 107 33.35 13.13 -20.41
CA VAL A 107 34.20 13.28 -19.21
C VAL A 107 33.78 12.34 -18.08
N GLY A 108 32.52 11.88 -18.07
CA GLY A 108 31.97 10.97 -17.07
C GLY A 108 30.45 10.93 -17.13
N ALA A 109 29.83 10.16 -16.23
CA ALA A 109 28.39 10.17 -15.98
C ALA A 109 28.15 10.73 -14.59
N VAL A 110 27.14 11.59 -14.46
CA VAL A 110 26.76 12.16 -13.16
C VAL A 110 25.76 11.20 -12.50
N PRO A 111 26.08 10.61 -11.33
CA PRO A 111 25.12 9.78 -10.63
C PRO A 111 24.00 10.67 -10.07
N ALA A 112 22.76 10.25 -10.27
CA ALA A 112 21.61 10.82 -9.59
C ALA A 112 20.99 9.73 -8.71
N LEU A 113 20.66 10.08 -7.47
CA LEU A 113 20.02 9.20 -6.48
C LEU A 113 18.53 9.54 -6.42
#